data_AF-A0A8T3ZCZ7-F1
#
_entry.id   AF-A0A8T3ZCZ7-F1
#
_cell.length_a   1.000
_cell.length_b   1.000
_cell.length_c   1.000
_cell.angle_alpha   90.00
_cell.angle_beta   90.00
_cell.angle_gamma   90.00
#
_symmetry.space_group_name_H-M   'P 1'
#
loop_
_entity.id
_entity.type
_entity.pdbx_description
1 polymer ?
#
loop_
_entity_poly.entity_id
_entity_poly.type
_entity_poly.pdbx_seq_one_letter_code
_entity_poly.pdbx_strand_id
1 'polypeptide(L)'
;AIYLLPQYNGLLLIASLAIFGTLTALWKEPNYKIAGLGALVLLSLLNIGVNGLKFGIDFSGGTRIPVLLEKPVDQATMSDLVQIVKARASILGLTEIKVRAVGDSQIYIETPSSDPEQIKFIEDVLSRQGVYTGVVDGKIAISGENIYTNSIRSINSQQVNADWAVGFSVNKEGGETFAKVVKGKGNYPLYMFLDRPNDAVILLSKFQLRANAPAEITDVELIKAINDSLRLEGNDIGLLLTEQLNLTSELNLTNKTRVILS
;
A
#
# COMPACT_ATOMS: atom_id res chain seq x y z
N ALA A 1 -12.76 -38.35 12.41
CA ALA A 1 -13.86 -37.42 12.07
C ALA A 1 -13.45 -35.94 12.11
N ILE A 2 -12.50 -35.50 12.97
CA ILE A 2 -12.12 -34.08 13.18
C ILE A 2 -11.35 -33.43 11.99
N TYR A 3 -10.94 -34.20 10.98
CA TYR A 3 -10.15 -33.69 9.85
C TYR A 3 -10.96 -33.27 8.60
N LEU A 4 -12.28 -33.41 8.60
CA LEU A 4 -13.08 -33.25 7.38
C LEU A 4 -13.60 -31.82 7.14
N LEU A 5 -13.51 -30.90 8.11
CA LEU A 5 -14.04 -29.52 7.98
C LEU A 5 -13.16 -28.49 8.71
N PRO A 6 -12.00 -28.09 8.16
CA PRO A 6 -11.02 -27.23 8.83
C PRO A 6 -11.58 -25.88 9.30
N GLN A 7 -12.60 -25.35 8.62
CA GLN A 7 -13.28 -24.10 8.96
C GLN A 7 -14.15 -24.17 10.24
N TYR A 8 -14.55 -25.37 10.68
CA TYR A 8 -15.40 -25.58 11.86
C TYR A 8 -14.69 -26.29 13.01
N ASN A 9 -13.37 -26.52 12.90
CA ASN A 9 -12.61 -27.26 13.89
C ASN A 9 -12.77 -26.72 15.31
N GLY A 10 -12.73 -25.39 15.50
CA GLY A 10 -12.92 -24.78 16.82
C GLY A 10 -14.31 -25.03 17.42
N LEU A 11 -15.36 -24.94 16.59
CA LEU A 11 -16.75 -25.10 17.01
C LEU A 11 -17.06 -26.57 17.36
N LEU A 12 -16.53 -27.51 16.58
CA LEU A 12 -16.62 -28.94 16.86
C LEU A 12 -15.86 -29.34 18.13
N LEU A 13 -14.72 -28.71 18.40
CA LEU A 13 -13.93 -28.96 19.62
C LEU A 13 -14.71 -28.49 20.87
N ILE A 14 -15.29 -27.29 20.83
CA ILE A 14 -16.14 -26.76 21.89
C ILE A 14 -17.36 -27.66 22.12
N ALA A 15 -18.04 -28.08 21.05
CA ALA A 15 -19.18 -28.99 21.14
C ALA A 15 -18.80 -30.34 21.75
N SER A 16 -17.65 -30.91 21.37
CA SER A 16 -17.17 -32.20 21.91
C SER A 16 -16.83 -32.12 23.40
N LEU A 17 -16.23 -31.01 23.84
CA LEU A 17 -15.94 -30.73 25.25
C LEU A 17 -17.23 -30.57 26.07
N ALA A 18 -18.21 -29.85 25.52
CA ALA A 18 -19.51 -29.68 26.16
C ALA A 18 -20.25 -31.02 26.31
N ILE A 19 -20.28 -31.83 25.24
CA ILE A 19 -20.88 -33.18 25.28
C ILE A 19 -20.18 -34.05 26.30
N PHE A 20 -18.84 -34.10 26.30
CA PHE A 20 -18.07 -34.88 27.26
C PHE A 20 -18.28 -34.42 28.71
N GLY A 21 -18.37 -33.10 28.95
CA GLY A 21 -18.72 -32.53 30.25
C GLY A 21 -20.14 -32.92 30.70
N THR A 22 -21.13 -32.90 29.81
CA THR A 22 -22.49 -33.34 30.14
C THR A 22 -22.58 -34.85 30.38
N LEU A 23 -21.82 -35.66 29.64
CA LEU A 23 -21.80 -37.12 29.80
C LEU A 23 -21.17 -37.55 31.13
N THR A 24 -20.10 -36.87 31.55
CA THR A 24 -19.43 -37.14 32.83
C THR A 24 -20.30 -36.79 34.03
N ALA A 25 -21.22 -35.82 33.91
CA ALA A 25 -22.19 -35.49 34.95
C ALA A 25 -23.23 -36.61 35.22
N LEU A 26 -23.50 -37.47 34.22
CA LEU A 26 -24.45 -38.58 34.29
C LEU A 26 -23.90 -39.83 34.98
N TRP A 27 -22.61 -39.87 35.32
CA TRP A 27 -22.04 -41.02 36.02
C TRP A 27 -22.67 -41.19 37.42
N LYS A 28 -22.73 -42.40 37.96
CA LYS A 28 -23.44 -42.63 39.23
C LYS A 28 -22.54 -42.44 40.45
N GLU A 29 -21.27 -42.85 40.31
CA GLU A 29 -20.28 -42.80 41.38
C GLU A 29 -19.54 -41.44 41.42
N PRO A 30 -19.39 -40.83 42.60
CA PRO A 30 -18.76 -39.51 42.74
C PRO A 30 -17.28 -39.52 42.33
N ASN A 31 -16.57 -40.63 42.55
CA ASN A 31 -15.13 -40.73 42.25
C ASN A 31 -14.84 -40.64 40.74
N TYR A 32 -15.65 -41.32 39.91
CA TYR A 32 -15.48 -41.25 38.46
C TYR A 32 -15.83 -39.87 37.91
N LYS A 33 -16.85 -39.19 38.47
CA LYS A 33 -17.19 -37.81 38.06
C LYS A 33 -16.02 -36.86 38.27
N ILE A 34 -15.41 -36.90 39.45
CA ILE A 34 -14.29 -36.03 39.81
C ILE A 34 -13.09 -36.32 38.91
N ALA A 35 -12.79 -37.60 38.65
CA ALA A 35 -11.71 -37.99 37.75
C ALA A 35 -11.95 -37.51 36.30
N GLY A 36 -13.17 -37.62 35.80
CA GLY A 36 -13.54 -37.16 34.45
C GLY A 36 -13.43 -35.64 34.30
N LEU A 37 -13.90 -34.87 35.28
CA LEU A 37 -13.74 -33.41 35.30
C LEU A 37 -12.28 -32.99 35.42
N GLY A 38 -11.50 -33.68 36.26
CA GLY A 38 -10.05 -33.45 36.39
C GLY A 38 -9.30 -33.70 35.08
N ALA A 39 -9.62 -34.78 34.37
CA ALA A 39 -9.05 -35.07 33.05
C ALA A 39 -9.40 -34.00 32.01
N LEU A 40 -10.62 -33.46 32.05
CA LEU A 40 -11.07 -32.39 31.16
C LEU A 40 -10.27 -31.10 31.40
N VAL A 41 -10.11 -30.69 32.67
CA VAL A 41 -9.29 -29.51 33.03
C VAL A 41 -7.83 -29.71 32.61
N LEU A 42 -7.25 -30.88 32.83
CA LEU A 42 -5.89 -31.21 32.40
C LEU A 42 -5.72 -31.14 30.88
N LEU A 43 -6.68 -31.67 30.12
CA LEU A 43 -6.67 -31.59 28.65
C LEU A 43 -6.80 -30.14 28.17
N SER A 44 -7.63 -29.31 28.83
CA SER A 44 -7.73 -27.89 28.52
C SER A 44 -6.42 -27.15 28.79
N LEU A 45 -5.75 -27.42 29.92
CA LEU A 45 -4.45 -26.82 30.26
C LEU A 45 -3.34 -27.26 29.29
N LEU A 46 -3.28 -28.55 28.95
CA LEU A 46 -2.34 -29.06 27.93
C LEU A 46 -2.57 -28.40 26.58
N ASN A 47 -3.82 -28.25 26.16
CA ASN A 47 -4.16 -27.61 24.89
C ASN A 47 -3.72 -26.14 24.85
N ILE A 48 -3.94 -25.39 25.94
CA ILE A 48 -3.46 -24.01 26.08
C ILE A 48 -1.93 -23.96 26.06
N GLY A 49 -1.26 -24.88 26.75
CA GLY A 49 0.21 -24.95 26.78
C GLY A 49 0.85 -25.24 25.41
N VAL A 50 0.22 -26.08 24.58
CA VAL A 50 0.73 -26.44 23.25
C VAL A 50 0.39 -25.39 22.18
N ASN A 51 -0.84 -24.86 22.18
CA ASN A 51 -1.31 -23.94 21.13
C ASN A 51 -1.14 -22.45 21.47
N GLY A 52 -0.80 -22.13 22.72
CA GLY A 52 -0.70 -20.77 23.22
C GLY A 52 -2.07 -20.07 23.36
N LEU A 53 -2.05 -18.88 23.99
CA LEU A 53 -3.19 -17.97 24.05
C LEU A 53 -3.09 -16.94 22.92
N LYS A 54 -4.17 -16.79 22.13
CA LYS A 54 -4.24 -15.76 21.09
C LYS A 54 -4.68 -14.43 21.71
N PHE A 55 -3.71 -13.63 22.13
CA PHE A 55 -3.95 -12.30 22.70
C PHE A 55 -4.23 -11.25 21.61
N GLY A 56 -5.22 -10.38 21.85
CA GLY A 56 -5.48 -9.19 21.03
C GLY A 56 -4.45 -8.08 21.30
N ILE A 57 -4.46 -7.00 20.52
CA ILE A 57 -3.47 -5.90 20.66
C ILE A 57 -3.46 -5.28 22.06
N ASP A 58 -4.63 -5.27 22.72
CA ASP A 58 -4.80 -4.75 24.09
C ASP A 58 -3.98 -5.54 25.13
N PHE A 59 -3.50 -6.73 24.78
CA PHE A 59 -2.71 -7.62 25.64
C PHE A 59 -1.31 -7.95 25.08
N SER A 60 -1.11 -7.82 23.76
CA SER A 60 0.15 -8.17 23.08
C SER A 60 1.09 -6.98 22.87
N GLY A 61 0.62 -5.75 23.08
CA GLY A 61 1.32 -4.54 22.62
C GLY A 61 1.12 -4.32 21.12
N GLY A 62 0.98 -3.08 20.69
CA GLY A 62 0.76 -2.73 19.29
C GLY A 62 0.03 -1.41 19.09
N THR A 63 -0.04 -0.99 17.84
CA THR A 63 -0.64 0.28 17.44
C THR A 63 -1.81 0.04 16.49
N ARG A 64 -2.90 0.78 16.70
CA ARG A 64 -4.02 0.87 15.77
C ARG A 64 -3.95 2.20 15.04
N ILE A 65 -3.87 2.13 13.72
CA ILE A 65 -3.80 3.28 12.83
C ILE A 65 -5.16 3.38 12.12
N PRO A 66 -5.97 4.42 12.41
CA PRO A 66 -7.23 4.64 11.71
C PRO A 66 -6.98 5.37 10.38
N VAL A 67 -7.42 4.76 9.27
CA VAL A 67 -7.46 5.40 7.96
C VAL A 67 -8.89 5.85 7.69
N LEU A 68 -9.08 7.16 7.54
CA LEU A 68 -10.37 7.76 7.20
C LEU A 68 -10.48 7.89 5.68
N LEU A 69 -11.60 7.42 5.13
CA LEU A 69 -11.90 7.59 3.72
C LEU A 69 -12.43 9.01 3.45
N GLU A 70 -12.08 9.57 2.29
CA GLU A 70 -12.56 10.91 1.88
C GLU A 70 -14.09 10.96 1.77
N LYS A 71 -14.71 9.84 1.42
CA LYS A 71 -16.16 9.67 1.36
C LYS A 71 -16.57 8.26 1.80
N PRO A 72 -17.80 8.08 2.32
CA PRO A 72 -18.35 6.75 2.57
C PRO A 72 -18.41 5.91 1.30
N VAL A 73 -18.20 4.60 1.42
CA VAL A 73 -18.23 3.64 0.31
C VAL A 73 -19.14 2.46 0.63
N ASP A 74 -19.61 1.76 -0.41
CA ASP A 74 -20.38 0.53 -0.23
C ASP A 74 -19.50 -0.64 0.27
N GLN A 75 -20.15 -1.75 0.64
CA GLN A 75 -19.47 -2.91 1.22
C GLN A 75 -18.53 -3.61 0.23
N ALA A 76 -18.84 -3.63 -1.06
CA ALA A 76 -18.00 -4.26 -2.07
C ALA A 76 -16.70 -3.47 -2.24
N THR A 77 -16.83 -2.15 -2.43
CA THR A 77 -15.73 -1.21 -2.51
C THR A 77 -14.88 -1.24 -1.25
N MET A 78 -15.50 -1.30 -0.06
CA MET A 78 -14.77 -1.43 1.21
C MET A 78 -13.97 -2.73 1.27
N SER A 79 -14.52 -3.84 0.78
CA SER A 79 -13.80 -5.13 0.73
C SER A 79 -12.57 -5.03 -0.17
N ASP A 80 -12.72 -4.41 -1.34
CA ASP A 80 -11.64 -4.21 -2.29
C ASP A 80 -10.53 -3.33 -1.71
N LEU A 81 -10.90 -2.21 -1.05
CA LEU A 81 -9.94 -1.34 -0.36
C LEU A 81 -9.16 -2.11 0.72
N VAL A 82 -9.84 -2.92 1.54
CA VAL A 82 -9.17 -3.76 2.54
C VAL A 82 -8.21 -4.75 1.89
N GLN A 83 -8.59 -5.37 0.77
CA GLN A 83 -7.71 -6.29 0.05
C GLN A 83 -6.48 -5.60 -0.54
N ILE A 84 -6.64 -4.39 -1.09
CA ILE A 84 -5.54 -3.57 -1.62
C ILE A 84 -4.55 -3.23 -0.49
N VAL A 85 -5.05 -2.75 0.66
CA VAL A 85 -4.18 -2.42 1.81
C VAL A 85 -3.44 -3.66 2.31
N LYS A 86 -4.11 -4.82 2.39
CA LYS A 86 -3.47 -6.10 2.74
C LYS A 86 -2.38 -6.52 1.75
N ALA A 87 -2.65 -6.41 0.44
CA ALA A 87 -1.70 -6.77 -0.59
C ALA A 87 -0.44 -5.89 -0.52
N ARG A 88 -0.62 -4.57 -0.36
CA ARG A 88 0.49 -3.62 -0.20
C ARG A 88 1.34 -3.93 1.03
N ALA A 89 0.69 -4.13 2.16
CA ALA A 89 1.37 -4.53 3.39
C ALA A 89 2.19 -5.81 3.21
N SER A 90 1.62 -6.82 2.57
CA SER A 90 2.32 -8.07 2.29
C SER A 90 3.54 -7.87 1.39
N ILE A 91 3.45 -7.03 0.36
CA ILE A 91 4.58 -6.72 -0.54
C ILE A 91 5.73 -6.06 0.23
N LEU A 92 5.41 -5.25 1.23
CA LEU A 92 6.38 -4.55 2.07
C LEU A 92 6.95 -5.42 3.21
N GLY A 93 6.59 -6.70 3.25
CA GLY A 93 7.02 -7.62 4.31
C GLY A 93 6.31 -7.42 5.65
N LEU A 94 5.24 -6.61 5.69
CA LEU A 94 4.44 -6.34 6.90
C LEU A 94 3.44 -7.48 7.15
N THR A 95 3.94 -8.71 7.31
CA THR A 95 3.11 -9.94 7.35
C THR A 95 2.23 -10.05 8.60
N GLU A 96 2.57 -9.34 9.68
CA GLU A 96 1.85 -9.42 10.96
C GLU A 96 0.70 -8.41 11.09
N ILE A 97 0.50 -7.53 10.10
CA ILE A 97 -0.53 -6.51 10.21
C ILE A 97 -1.93 -7.07 9.93
N LYS A 98 -2.93 -6.56 10.66
CA LYS A 98 -4.34 -6.89 10.46
C LYS A 98 -5.06 -5.67 9.93
N VAL A 99 -5.77 -5.85 8.82
CA VAL A 99 -6.57 -4.79 8.19
C VAL A 99 -8.04 -5.14 8.32
N ARG A 100 -8.83 -4.23 8.89
CA ARG A 100 -10.26 -4.42 9.17
C ARG A 100 -11.07 -3.19 8.76
N ALA A 101 -12.19 -3.40 8.09
CA ALA A 101 -13.16 -2.34 7.83
C ALA A 101 -13.92 -1.98 9.12
N VAL A 102 -14.23 -0.70 9.29
CA VAL A 102 -15.03 -0.17 10.38
C VAL A 102 -16.09 0.77 9.79
N GLY A 103 -17.34 0.30 9.78
CA GLY A 103 -18.42 1.01 9.12
C GLY A 103 -18.19 1.13 7.61
N ASP A 104 -18.59 2.29 7.06
CA ASP A 104 -18.54 2.63 5.63
C ASP A 104 -17.44 3.66 5.29
N SER A 105 -16.70 4.14 6.29
CA SER A 105 -15.83 5.32 6.17
C SER A 105 -14.46 5.16 6.82
N GLN A 106 -14.18 4.03 7.48
CA GLN A 106 -12.91 3.80 8.17
C GLN A 106 -12.32 2.41 7.89
N ILE A 107 -10.99 2.36 7.82
CA ILE A 107 -10.20 1.13 7.79
C ILE A 107 -9.21 1.18 8.94
N TYR A 108 -9.19 0.17 9.80
CA TYR A 108 -8.22 0.03 10.87
C TYR A 108 -7.10 -0.90 10.44
N ILE A 109 -5.88 -0.39 10.61
CA ILE A 109 -4.65 -1.13 10.39
C ILE A 109 -4.03 -1.36 11.78
N GLU A 110 -3.87 -2.62 12.15
CA GLU A 110 -3.35 -3.02 13.45
C GLU A 110 -1.98 -3.66 13.25
N THR A 111 -0.97 -3.13 13.90
CA THR A 111 0.41 -3.62 13.88
C THR A 111 0.85 -3.99 15.30
N PRO A 112 1.62 -5.08 15.49
CA PRO A 112 2.22 -5.37 16.80
C PRO A 112 3.34 -4.38 17.16
N SER A 113 3.84 -3.60 16.20
CA SER A 113 4.87 -2.59 16.45
C SER A 113 4.30 -1.39 17.21
N SER A 114 5.08 -0.92 18.19
CA SER A 114 4.83 0.32 18.95
C SER A 114 5.93 1.37 18.69
N ASP A 115 6.84 1.08 17.77
CA ASP A 115 7.94 1.97 17.39
C ASP A 115 7.41 3.12 16.50
N PRO A 116 7.53 4.40 16.94
CA PRO A 116 7.03 5.54 16.17
C PRO A 116 7.60 5.64 14.75
N GLU A 117 8.86 5.26 14.52
CA GLU A 117 9.46 5.34 13.19
C GLU A 117 8.86 4.31 12.23
N GLN A 118 8.69 3.07 12.70
CA GLN A 118 8.00 2.03 11.95
C GLN A 118 6.54 2.37 11.69
N ILE A 119 5.83 2.93 12.68
CA ILE A 119 4.44 3.36 12.51
C ILE A 119 4.36 4.41 11.41
N LYS A 120 5.23 5.43 11.44
CA LYS A 120 5.28 6.48 10.42
C LYS A 120 5.62 5.94 9.03
N PHE A 121 6.52 4.97 8.95
CA PHE A 121 6.81 4.28 7.69
C PHE A 121 5.59 3.53 7.15
N ILE A 122 4.89 2.79 8.00
CA ILE A 122 3.65 2.08 7.63
C ILE A 122 2.58 3.08 7.17
N GLU A 123 2.41 4.19 7.88
CA GLU A 123 1.49 5.27 7.51
C GLU A 123 1.83 5.85 6.13
N ASP A 124 3.09 6.24 5.90
CA ASP A 124 3.52 6.84 4.64
C ASP A 124 3.31 5.88 3.46
N VAL A 125 3.71 4.62 3.60
CA VAL A 125 3.62 3.68 2.48
C VAL A 125 2.16 3.24 2.22
N LEU A 126 1.35 3.04 3.26
CA LEU A 126 -0.04 2.59 3.08
C LEU A 126 -0.99 3.73 2.71
N SER A 127 -0.68 4.99 3.03
CA SER A 127 -1.51 6.16 2.69
C SER A 127 -1.32 6.67 1.25
N ARG A 128 -0.20 6.33 0.60
CA ARG A 128 0.04 6.72 -0.80
C ARG A 128 -0.96 6.06 -1.74
N GLN A 129 -1.47 6.81 -2.72
CA GLN A 129 -2.43 6.25 -3.69
C GLN A 129 -1.73 5.25 -4.63
N GLY A 130 -0.44 5.47 -4.94
CA GLY A 130 0.36 4.58 -5.77
C GLY A 130 -0.05 4.59 -7.24
N VAL A 131 -0.57 5.71 -7.75
CA VAL A 131 -0.97 5.86 -9.15
C VAL A 131 0.26 6.01 -10.02
N TYR A 132 0.56 4.96 -10.79
CA TYR A 132 1.63 4.99 -11.77
C TYR A 132 1.16 5.59 -13.10
N THR A 133 1.96 6.48 -13.68
CA THR A 133 1.72 7.03 -15.02
C THR A 133 3.04 7.19 -15.77
N GLY A 134 3.12 6.60 -16.96
CA GLY A 134 4.19 6.79 -17.93
C GLY A 134 3.76 7.75 -19.03
N VAL A 135 4.48 8.85 -19.21
CA VAL A 135 4.16 9.94 -20.15
C VAL A 135 5.24 10.05 -21.22
N VAL A 136 4.82 10.16 -22.48
CA VAL A 136 5.71 10.43 -23.61
C VAL A 136 5.14 11.62 -24.38
N ASP A 137 5.90 12.72 -24.42
CA ASP A 137 5.56 13.91 -25.20
C ASP A 137 4.16 14.45 -24.82
N GLY A 138 3.90 14.54 -23.52
CA GLY A 138 2.64 15.04 -22.97
C GLY A 138 1.44 14.08 -23.03
N LYS A 139 1.62 12.84 -23.48
CA LYS A 139 0.54 11.84 -23.56
C LYS A 139 0.81 10.66 -22.64
N ILE A 140 -0.23 10.16 -21.97
CA ILE A 140 -0.15 8.92 -21.19
C ILE A 140 0.11 7.76 -22.14
N ALA A 141 1.31 7.19 -22.05
CA ALA A 141 1.73 6.02 -22.81
C ALA A 141 1.53 4.72 -22.03
N ILE A 142 1.62 4.78 -20.69
CA ILE A 142 1.42 3.64 -19.78
C ILE A 142 0.63 4.11 -18.56
N SER A 143 -0.36 3.34 -18.15
CA SER A 143 -1.11 3.55 -16.90
C SER A 143 -0.92 2.35 -15.98
N GLY A 144 -0.92 2.58 -14.67
CA GLY A 144 -0.75 1.52 -13.66
C GLY A 144 -1.79 0.40 -13.77
N GLU A 145 -3.01 0.70 -14.22
CA GLU A 145 -4.08 -0.28 -14.45
C GLU A 145 -3.76 -1.29 -15.56
N ASN A 146 -2.83 -0.93 -16.46
CA ASN A 146 -2.41 -1.77 -17.57
C ASN A 146 -1.21 -2.67 -17.22
N ILE A 147 -0.73 -2.64 -15.97
CA ILE A 147 0.40 -3.44 -15.52
C ILE A 147 -0.10 -4.75 -14.88
N TYR A 148 0.50 -5.88 -15.27
CA TYR A 148 0.27 -7.13 -14.57
C TYR A 148 0.92 -7.08 -13.18
N THR A 149 0.11 -7.07 -12.12
CA THR A 149 0.60 -6.96 -10.73
C THR A 149 1.62 -8.04 -10.38
N ASN A 150 1.45 -9.27 -10.89
CA ASN A 150 2.36 -10.39 -10.67
C ASN A 150 3.67 -10.33 -11.47
N SER A 151 3.82 -9.35 -12.37
CA SER A 151 5.03 -9.19 -13.21
C SER A 151 6.06 -8.24 -12.60
N ILE A 152 5.66 -7.47 -11.58
CA ILE A 152 6.49 -6.45 -10.94
C ILE A 152 7.58 -7.15 -10.13
N ARG A 153 8.84 -6.90 -10.49
CA ARG A 153 9.99 -7.50 -9.81
C ARG A 153 11.22 -6.62 -9.90
N SER A 154 12.09 -6.73 -8.90
CA SER A 154 13.44 -6.19 -9.01
C SER A 154 14.18 -6.90 -10.16
N ILE A 155 14.86 -6.13 -10.99
CA ILE A 155 15.73 -6.64 -12.05
C ILE A 155 17.18 -6.31 -11.72
N ASN A 156 18.12 -7.02 -12.33
CA ASN A 156 19.54 -6.78 -12.08
C ASN A 156 19.90 -5.34 -12.49
N SER A 157 20.23 -4.51 -11.51
CA SER A 157 20.51 -3.08 -11.68
C SER A 157 21.86 -2.82 -12.36
N GLN A 158 22.79 -3.78 -12.29
CA GLN A 158 24.09 -3.72 -12.96
C GLN A 158 23.94 -3.85 -14.49
N GLN A 159 22.92 -4.56 -14.97
CA GLN A 159 22.62 -4.66 -16.40
C GLN A 159 22.07 -3.36 -17.00
N VAL A 160 21.52 -2.49 -16.16
CA VAL A 160 20.90 -1.21 -16.59
C VAL A 160 21.63 0.02 -16.06
N ASN A 161 22.82 -0.17 -15.48
CA ASN A 161 23.65 0.90 -14.90
C ASN A 161 22.87 1.82 -13.95
N ALA A 162 22.12 1.23 -13.02
CA ALA A 162 21.33 1.95 -12.01
C ALA A 162 21.60 1.37 -10.61
N ASP A 163 21.29 2.15 -9.56
CA ASP A 163 21.40 1.66 -8.17
C ASP A 163 20.37 0.57 -7.87
N TRP A 164 19.15 0.75 -8.37
CA TRP A 164 18.06 -0.22 -8.31
C TRP A 164 17.26 -0.17 -9.62
N ALA A 165 16.58 -1.27 -9.93
CA ALA A 165 15.77 -1.33 -11.13
C ALA A 165 14.53 -2.21 -10.91
N VAL A 166 13.39 -1.77 -11.44
CA VAL A 166 12.11 -2.50 -11.38
C VAL A 166 11.65 -2.81 -12.80
N GLY A 167 11.35 -4.08 -13.06
CA GLY A 167 10.74 -4.54 -14.29
C GLY A 167 9.29 -4.91 -14.08
N PHE A 168 8.46 -4.65 -15.08
CA PHE A 168 7.06 -5.04 -15.12
C PHE A 168 6.63 -5.35 -16.56
N SER A 169 5.47 -5.97 -16.72
CA SER A 169 4.87 -6.29 -18.01
C SER A 169 3.48 -5.67 -18.08
N VAL A 170 3.12 -5.16 -19.26
CA VAL A 170 1.81 -4.57 -19.53
C VAL A 170 0.88 -5.56 -20.23
N ASN A 171 -0.41 -5.38 -20.03
CA ASN A 171 -1.45 -6.10 -20.76
C ASN A 171 -1.51 -5.64 -22.24
N LYS A 172 -2.38 -6.30 -23.02
CA LYS A 172 -2.54 -6.00 -24.44
C LYS A 172 -2.95 -4.54 -24.70
N GLU A 173 -3.89 -4.02 -23.93
CA GLU A 173 -4.40 -2.64 -24.05
C GLU A 173 -3.30 -1.60 -23.77
N GLY A 174 -2.52 -1.81 -22.71
CA GLY A 174 -1.35 -1.00 -22.39
C GLY A 174 -0.29 -1.04 -23.49
N GLY A 175 -0.02 -2.23 -24.04
CA GLY A 175 0.92 -2.39 -25.15
C GLY A 175 0.49 -1.67 -26.43
N GLU A 176 -0.79 -1.75 -26.80
CA GLU A 176 -1.35 -1.05 -27.96
C GLU A 176 -1.34 0.47 -27.76
N THR A 177 -1.71 0.94 -26.57
CA THR A 177 -1.66 2.37 -26.20
C THR A 177 -0.23 2.90 -26.27
N PHE A 178 0.71 2.19 -25.64
CA PHE A 178 2.12 2.54 -25.67
C PHE A 178 2.63 2.64 -27.11
N ALA A 179 2.41 1.60 -27.92
CA ALA A 179 2.84 1.55 -29.32
C ALA A 179 2.27 2.71 -30.15
N LYS A 180 0.99 3.05 -29.95
CA LYS A 180 0.33 4.18 -30.62
C LYS A 180 0.95 5.52 -30.22
N VAL A 181 1.22 5.72 -28.92
CA VAL A 181 1.77 6.98 -28.40
C VAL A 181 3.21 7.19 -28.82
N VAL A 182 4.05 6.14 -28.82
CA VAL A 182 5.48 6.26 -29.13
C VAL A 182 5.81 6.16 -30.62
N LYS A 183 4.83 5.83 -31.47
CA LYS A 183 5.03 5.71 -32.93
C LYS A 183 5.59 7.01 -33.50
N GLY A 184 6.79 6.93 -34.11
CA GLY A 184 7.48 8.08 -34.69
C GLY A 184 8.21 8.97 -33.68
N LYS A 185 8.19 8.63 -32.39
CA LYS A 185 8.85 9.38 -31.30
C LYS A 185 10.21 8.78 -30.91
N GLY A 186 11.04 8.51 -31.91
CA GLY A 186 12.42 8.06 -31.64
C GLY A 186 13.17 9.12 -30.83
N ASN A 187 13.93 8.67 -29.82
CA ASN A 187 14.69 9.52 -28.87
C ASN A 187 13.85 10.42 -27.95
N TYR A 188 12.53 10.23 -27.87
CA TYR A 188 11.72 10.89 -26.84
C TYR A 188 11.83 10.14 -25.52
N PRO A 189 12.01 10.85 -24.38
CA PRO A 189 12.02 10.22 -23.08
C PRO A 189 10.63 9.70 -22.69
N LEU A 190 10.63 8.62 -21.90
CA LEU A 190 9.47 8.15 -21.14
C LEU A 190 9.62 8.65 -19.71
N TYR A 191 8.81 9.62 -19.32
CA TYR A 191 8.76 10.12 -17.95
C TYR A 191 7.82 9.23 -17.14
N MET A 192 8.32 8.69 -16.03
CA MET A 192 7.56 7.81 -15.15
C MET A 192 7.26 8.52 -13.84
N PHE A 193 5.99 8.54 -13.46
CA PHE A 193 5.53 9.16 -12.23
C PHE A 193 4.83 8.13 -11.35
N LEU A 194 5.02 8.28 -10.04
CA LEU A 194 4.18 7.69 -9.02
C LEU A 194 3.50 8.84 -8.28
N ASP A 195 2.18 8.84 -8.23
CA ASP A 195 1.38 9.91 -7.62
C ASP A 195 1.71 11.30 -8.19
N ARG A 196 1.66 11.44 -9.53
CA ARG A 196 1.88 12.72 -10.21
C ARG A 196 0.87 13.76 -9.67
N PRO A 197 1.32 14.96 -9.26
CA PRO A 197 0.41 16.03 -8.87
C PRO A 197 -0.57 16.40 -9.98
N ASN A 198 -1.72 16.95 -9.60
CA ASN A 198 -2.75 17.44 -10.51
C ASN A 198 -3.10 18.89 -10.12
N ASP A 199 -3.35 19.76 -11.10
CA ASP A 199 -3.68 21.19 -10.87
C ASP A 199 -2.66 21.86 -9.92
N ALA A 200 -1.39 21.76 -10.31
CA ALA A 200 -0.25 22.14 -9.49
C ALA A 200 0.73 23.03 -10.27
N VAL A 201 1.50 23.80 -9.51
CA VAL A 201 2.68 24.52 -9.99
C VAL A 201 3.85 24.16 -9.10
N ILE A 202 4.98 23.87 -9.73
CA ILE A 202 6.23 23.57 -9.06
C ILE A 202 7.02 24.86 -8.93
N LEU A 203 7.42 25.15 -7.69
CA LEU A 203 8.29 26.28 -7.35
C LEU A 203 9.67 25.73 -7.02
N LEU A 204 10.68 26.16 -7.77
CA LEU A 204 12.07 25.72 -7.60
C LEU A 204 13.03 26.90 -7.67
N SER A 205 14.07 26.91 -6.85
CA SER A 205 15.22 27.80 -7.07
C SER A 205 16.16 27.22 -8.13
N LYS A 206 16.96 28.06 -8.78
CA LYS A 206 18.04 27.62 -9.66
C LYS A 206 19.05 26.71 -8.94
N PHE A 207 19.27 26.96 -7.65
CA PHE A 207 20.15 26.11 -6.83
C PHE A 207 19.61 24.68 -6.74
N GLN A 208 18.32 24.52 -6.41
CA GLN A 208 17.68 23.21 -6.33
C GLN A 208 17.58 22.53 -7.69
N LEU A 209 17.32 23.31 -8.75
CA LEU A 209 17.33 22.83 -10.13
C LEU A 209 18.65 22.11 -10.45
N ARG A 210 19.79 22.69 -10.02
CA ARG A 210 21.13 22.17 -10.30
C ARG A 210 21.68 21.17 -9.29
N ALA A 211 21.02 20.95 -8.15
CA ALA A 211 21.54 20.11 -7.08
C ALA A 211 21.91 18.68 -7.53
N ASN A 212 21.17 18.14 -8.51
CA ASN A 212 21.40 16.80 -9.07
C ASN A 212 21.62 16.82 -10.60
N ALA A 213 21.88 17.99 -11.19
CA ALA A 213 22.07 18.11 -12.62
C ALA A 213 23.51 17.77 -13.03
N PRO A 214 23.75 17.08 -14.16
CA PRO A 214 25.08 16.91 -14.72
C PRO A 214 25.78 18.26 -14.93
N ALA A 215 27.08 18.34 -14.65
CA ALA A 215 27.82 19.61 -14.75
C ALA A 215 27.83 20.21 -16.17
N GLU A 216 27.65 19.37 -17.19
CA GLU A 216 27.71 19.73 -18.61
C GLU A 216 26.39 20.32 -19.15
N ILE A 217 25.26 20.16 -18.45
CA ILE A 217 23.95 20.62 -18.94
C ILE A 217 23.74 22.11 -18.65
N THR A 218 23.25 22.86 -19.65
CA THR A 218 22.93 24.27 -19.47
C THR A 218 21.62 24.46 -18.70
N ASP A 219 21.45 25.61 -18.03
CA ASP A 219 20.19 25.96 -17.35
C ASP A 219 19.00 25.93 -18.32
N VAL A 220 19.20 26.35 -19.57
CA VAL A 220 18.15 26.39 -20.60
C VAL A 220 17.68 24.98 -20.96
N GLU A 221 18.62 24.05 -21.17
CA GLU A 221 18.31 22.64 -21.46
C GLU A 221 17.65 21.95 -20.27
N LEU A 222 18.09 22.27 -19.05
CA LEU A 222 17.54 21.72 -17.83
C LEU A 222 16.10 22.18 -17.58
N ILE A 223 15.84 23.48 -17.73
CA ILE A 223 14.48 24.05 -17.64
C ILE A 223 13.59 23.45 -18.71
N LYS A 224 14.10 23.30 -19.95
CA LYS A 224 13.35 22.67 -21.03
C LYS A 224 13.02 21.22 -20.70
N ALA A 225 13.99 20.43 -20.24
CA ALA A 225 13.78 19.02 -19.89
C ALA A 225 12.75 18.84 -18.77
N ILE A 226 12.76 19.73 -17.75
CA ILE A 226 11.75 19.72 -16.70
C ILE A 226 10.39 20.11 -17.26
N ASN A 227 10.26 21.20 -18.01
CA ASN A 227 8.99 21.60 -18.63
C ASN A 227 8.42 20.49 -19.53
N ASP A 228 9.27 19.84 -20.33
CA ASP A 228 8.87 18.71 -21.17
C ASP A 228 8.37 17.53 -20.34
N SER A 229 8.96 17.27 -19.15
CA SER A 229 8.49 16.25 -18.21
C SER A 229 7.16 16.59 -17.53
N LEU A 230 6.90 17.88 -17.30
CA LEU A 230 5.72 18.36 -16.61
C LEU A 230 4.51 18.48 -17.52
N ARG A 231 4.72 18.48 -18.84
CA ARG A 231 3.66 18.53 -19.84
C ARG A 231 2.79 17.27 -19.78
N LEU A 232 1.48 17.48 -19.70
CA LEU A 232 0.48 16.42 -19.83
C LEU A 232 -0.82 16.98 -20.40
N GLU A 233 -1.39 16.34 -21.41
CA GLU A 233 -2.65 16.75 -22.03
C GLU A 233 -3.78 16.83 -20.99
N GLY A 234 -4.35 18.02 -20.83
CA GLY A 234 -5.43 18.29 -19.89
C GLY A 234 -5.00 18.50 -18.43
N ASN A 235 -3.70 18.40 -18.11
CA ASN A 235 -3.19 18.59 -16.75
C ASN A 235 -1.70 19.01 -16.78
N ASP A 236 -1.41 20.13 -17.41
CA ASP A 236 -0.06 20.66 -17.46
C ASP A 236 0.35 21.23 -16.10
N ILE A 237 1.60 20.96 -15.68
CA ILE A 237 2.14 21.51 -14.43
C ILE A 237 3.12 22.62 -14.80
N GLY A 238 2.83 23.84 -14.35
CA GLY A 238 3.74 24.96 -14.54
C GLY A 238 4.99 24.84 -13.66
N LEU A 239 6.15 25.20 -14.21
CA LEU A 239 7.38 25.43 -13.44
C LEU A 239 7.58 26.94 -13.25
N LEU A 240 7.79 27.37 -12.01
CA LEU A 240 8.18 28.73 -11.68
C LEU A 240 9.49 28.73 -10.93
N LEU A 241 10.43 29.55 -11.41
CA LEU A 241 11.67 29.78 -10.69
C LEU A 241 11.47 30.84 -9.62
N THR A 242 11.91 30.56 -8.39
CA THR A 242 11.76 31.48 -7.26
C THR A 242 12.38 32.85 -7.52
N GLU A 243 13.47 32.88 -8.28
CA GLU A 243 14.17 34.10 -8.69
C GLU A 243 13.34 34.96 -9.66
N GLN A 244 12.35 34.38 -10.32
CA GLN A 244 11.43 35.07 -11.24
C GLN A 244 10.16 35.57 -10.55
N LEU A 245 9.88 35.13 -9.31
CA LEU A 245 8.64 35.48 -8.59
C LEU A 245 8.55 36.97 -8.23
N ASN A 246 9.68 37.67 -8.08
CA ASN A 246 9.70 39.12 -7.86
C ASN A 246 9.21 39.92 -9.10
N LEU A 247 9.07 39.28 -10.27
CA LEU A 247 8.65 39.90 -11.53
C LEU A 247 7.20 39.58 -11.93
N THR A 248 6.52 38.68 -11.21
CA THR A 248 5.17 38.20 -11.55
C THR A 248 4.21 38.43 -10.40
N SER A 249 3.66 39.65 -10.31
CA SER A 249 2.68 40.08 -9.31
C SER A 249 1.26 39.51 -9.48
N GLU A 250 1.01 38.67 -10.50
CA GLU A 250 -0.31 38.09 -10.75
C GLU A 250 -0.19 36.61 -11.17
N LEU A 251 0.12 35.75 -10.22
CA LEU A 251 -0.09 34.32 -10.39
C LEU A 251 -1.54 34.00 -10.04
N ASN A 252 -2.43 34.16 -11.02
CA ASN A 252 -3.82 33.71 -10.93
C ASN A 252 -3.87 32.17 -11.06
N LEU A 253 -3.33 31.49 -10.05
CA LEU A 253 -3.22 30.03 -9.99
C LEU A 253 -4.36 29.46 -9.16
N THR A 254 -5.15 28.56 -9.74
CA THR A 254 -6.27 27.88 -9.09
C THR A 254 -5.84 26.74 -8.15
N ASN A 255 -4.53 26.49 -8.01
CA ASN A 255 -3.95 25.29 -7.41
C ASN A 255 -4.49 24.92 -6.02
N LYS A 256 -5.09 23.74 -5.93
CA LYS A 256 -5.41 23.08 -4.64
C LYS A 256 -4.21 22.35 -4.03
N THR A 257 -3.12 22.13 -4.77
CA THR A 257 -1.93 21.42 -4.28
C THR A 257 -0.68 22.27 -4.46
N ARG A 258 0.01 22.57 -3.35
CA ARG A 258 1.31 23.27 -3.33
C ARG A 258 2.38 22.30 -2.89
N VAL A 259 3.41 22.10 -3.72
CA VAL A 259 4.64 21.43 -3.32
C VAL A 259 5.74 22.50 -3.30
N ILE A 260 6.18 22.86 -2.10
CA ILE A 260 7.37 23.67 -1.90
C ILE A 260 8.50 22.66 -1.67
N LEU A 261 9.37 22.50 -2.65
CA LEU A 261 10.65 21.86 -2.42
C LEU A 261 11.52 22.93 -1.75
N SER A 262 11.87 22.73 -0.48
CA SER A 262 12.84 23.54 0.28
C SER A 262 14.17 22.80 0.34
#